data_AF-A0A396S011-F1
#
_entry.id   AF-A0A396S011-F1
#
_cell.length_a   1.000
_cell.length_b   1.000
_cell.length_c   1.000
_cell.angle_alpha   90.00
_cell.angle_beta   90.00
_cell.angle_gamma   90.00
#
_symmetry.space_group_name_H-M   'P 1'
#
loop_
_entity.id
_entity.type
_entity.pdbx_description
1 polymer ?
#
loop_
_entity_poly.entity_id
_entity_poly.type
_entity_poly.pdbx_seq_one_letter_code
_entity_poly.pdbx_strand_id
1 'polypeptide(L)'
;MLRVLPVQYPGIRCFAVSHQDITQRKLVEQAVEHSAQHDPLTGLANRRRFEGFLARSWRRGQRAVSPLSLLMIDLDNFKPFNDSYGCHLPVKS
;
A
#
# COMPACT_ATOMS: atom_id res chain seq x y z
N MET A 1 4.02 -14.94 15.91
CA MET A 1 4.64 -16.11 15.23
C MET A 1 4.91 -17.16 16.29
N LEU A 2 4.40 -18.38 16.10
CA LEU A 2 4.61 -19.50 17.04
C LEU A 2 5.75 -20.37 16.53
N ARG A 3 6.73 -20.68 17.39
CA ARG A 3 7.79 -21.64 17.08
C ARG A 3 7.78 -22.72 18.16
N VAL A 4 7.86 -23.98 17.73
CA VAL A 4 7.94 -25.14 18.62
C VAL A 4 9.26 -25.85 18.37
N LEU A 5 10.03 -26.08 19.43
CA LEU A 5 11.28 -26.82 19.37
C LEU A 5 11.23 -27.99 20.35
N PRO A 6 11.61 -29.21 19.93
CA PRO A 6 11.79 -30.30 20.86
C PRO A 6 13.00 -29.99 21.75
N VAL A 7 12.83 -30.16 23.07
CA VAL A 7 13.91 -30.01 24.05
C VAL A 7 14.10 -31.35 24.74
N GLN A 8 15.34 -31.81 24.80
CA GLN A 8 15.69 -32.99 25.59
C GLN A 8 15.97 -32.55 27.02
N TYR A 9 15.13 -33.00 27.94
CA TYR A 9 15.37 -32.94 29.37
C TYR A 9 15.58 -34.37 29.89
N PRO A 10 16.45 -34.62 30.90
CA PRO A 10 16.74 -35.97 31.36
C PRO A 10 15.45 -36.73 31.71
N GLY A 11 15.15 -37.79 30.96
CA GLY A 11 13.98 -38.66 31.17
C GLY A 11 12.61 -38.13 30.70
N ILE A 12 12.52 -36.91 30.15
CA ILE A 12 11.23 -36.30 29.76
C ILE A 12 11.33 -35.69 28.36
N ARG A 13 10.39 -36.06 27.48
CA ARG A 13 10.19 -35.38 26.20
C ARG A 13 9.37 -34.11 26.43
N CYS A 14 9.98 -32.95 26.26
CA CYS A 14 9.29 -31.67 26.34
C CYS A 14 9.39 -30.89 25.02
N PHE A 15 8.42 -30.02 24.79
CA PHE A 15 8.42 -29.08 23.68
C PHE A 15 8.50 -27.67 24.26
N ALA A 16 9.51 -26.92 23.83
CA ALA A 16 9.56 -25.49 24.08
C ALA A 16 8.69 -24.79 23.03
N VAL A 17 7.69 -24.05 23.48
CA VAL A 17 6.87 -23.20 22.63
C VAL A 17 7.26 -21.76 22.91
N SER A 18 7.70 -21.03 21.88
CA SER A 18 7.87 -19.58 21.96
C SER A 18 6.83 -18.88 21.11
N HIS A 19 6.25 -17.84 21.68
CA HIS A 19 5.34 -16.95 20.98
C HIS A 19 5.96 -15.55 20.95
N GLN A 20 6.17 -15.03 19.73
CA GLN A 20 6.51 -13.63 19.54
C GLN A 20 5.30 -12.87 19.03
N ASP A 21 4.92 -11.82 19.75
CA ASP A 21 3.95 -10.86 19.26
C ASP A 21 4.56 -10.11 18.05
N ILE A 22 3.90 -10.24 16.90
CA ILE A 22 4.31 -9.62 15.64
C ILE A 22 3.37 -8.49 15.21
N THR A 23 2.40 -8.14 16.06
CA THR A 23 1.32 -7.21 15.73
C THR A 23 1.86 -5.84 15.35
N GLN A 24 2.71 -5.26 16.21
CA GLN A 24 3.32 -3.94 15.99
C GLN A 24 4.11 -3.88 14.68
N ARG A 25 4.95 -4.89 14.42
CA ARG A 25 5.72 -4.97 13.18
C ARG A 25 4.82 -5.02 11.95
N LYS A 26 3.73 -5.79 12.01
CA LYS A 26 2.79 -5.91 10.90
C LYS A 26 2.01 -4.63 10.64
N LEU A 27 1.62 -3.91 11.69
CA LEU A 27 0.95 -2.62 11.55
C LEU A 27 1.85 -1.57 10.91
N VAL A 28 3.12 -1.51 11.31
CA VAL A 28 4.10 -0.60 10.70
C VAL A 28 4.33 -0.95 9.23
N GLU A 29 4.50 -2.23 8.91
CA GLU A 29 4.66 -2.72 7.54
C GLU A 29 3.46 -2.31 6.66
N GLN A 30 2.24 -2.49 7.18
CA GLN A 30 1.01 -2.08 6.49
C GLN A 30 0.91 -0.56 6.31
N ALA A 31 1.28 0.23 7.32
CA ALA A 31 1.25 1.69 7.22
C ALA A 31 2.26 2.21 6.19
N VAL A 32 3.45 1.61 6.14
CA VAL A 32 4.48 1.92 5.13
C VAL A 32 3.99 1.55 3.74
N GLU A 33 3.43 0.35 3.58
CA GLU A 33 2.89 -0.10 2.30
C GLU A 33 1.74 0.79 1.83
N HIS A 34 0.84 1.16 2.74
CA HIS A 34 -0.25 2.08 2.47
C HIS A 34 0.25 3.45 2.01
N SER A 35 1.21 4.03 2.73
CA SER A 35 1.77 5.35 2.42
C SER A 35 2.53 5.36 1.08
N ALA A 36 3.18 4.26 0.72
CA ALA A 36 3.84 4.12 -0.59
C ALA A 36 2.84 4.05 -1.76
N GLN A 37 1.56 3.77 -1.46
CA GLN A 37 0.52 3.45 -2.44
C GLN A 37 -0.61 4.49 -2.53
N HIS A 38 -0.66 5.45 -1.60
CA HIS A 38 -1.71 6.46 -1.54
C HIS A 38 -1.13 7.86 -1.50
N ASP A 39 -1.89 8.81 -2.05
CA ASP A 39 -1.61 10.23 -1.94
C ASP A 39 -2.00 10.72 -0.53
N PRO A 40 -1.10 11.36 0.23
CA PRO A 40 -1.36 11.74 1.62
C PRO A 40 -2.37 12.88 1.75
N LEU A 41 -2.60 13.68 0.70
CA LEU A 41 -3.54 14.79 0.73
C LEU A 41 -4.99 14.31 0.56
N THR A 42 -5.22 13.38 -0.36
CA THR A 42 -6.56 12.92 -0.74
C THR A 42 -6.91 11.53 -0.21
N GLY A 43 -5.91 10.75 0.23
CA GLY A 43 -6.08 9.34 0.60
C GLY A 43 -6.37 8.41 -0.59
N LEU A 44 -6.41 8.93 -1.83
CA LEU A 44 -6.64 8.14 -3.03
C LEU A 44 -5.39 7.34 -3.42
N ALA A 45 -5.57 6.31 -4.25
CA ALA A 45 -4.44 5.60 -4.84
C ALA A 45 -3.54 6.58 -5.60
N ASN A 46 -2.26 6.61 -5.28
CA ASN A 46 -1.32 7.48 -5.95
C ASN A 46 -1.03 6.98 -7.38
N ARG A 47 -0.30 7.80 -8.14
CA ARG A 47 0.10 7.50 -9.52
C ARG A 47 0.80 6.14 -9.66
N ARG A 48 1.71 5.79 -8.73
CA ARG A 48 2.42 4.50 -8.74
C ARG A 48 1.45 3.32 -8.63
N ARG A 49 0.49 3.38 -7.70
CA ARG A 49 -0.53 2.34 -7.54
C ARG A 49 -1.46 2.28 -8.76
N PHE A 50 -1.85 3.44 -9.29
CA PHE A 50 -2.67 3.54 -10.50
C PHE A 50 -1.98 2.89 -11.71
N GLU A 51 -0.71 3.19 -11.98
CA GLU A 51 0.04 2.61 -13.10
C GLU A 51 0.15 1.08 -12.98
N GLY A 52 0.45 0.59 -11.77
CA GLY A 52 0.48 -0.85 -11.51
C GLY A 52 -0.89 -1.52 -11.71
N PHE A 53 -1.97 -0.86 -11.30
CA PHE A 53 -3.33 -1.32 -11.55
C PHE A 53 -3.65 -1.34 -13.04
N LEU A 54 -3.36 -0.25 -13.76
CA LEU A 54 -3.61 -0.12 -15.20
C LEU A 54 -2.88 -1.23 -15.98
N ALA A 55 -1.61 -1.49 -15.67
CA ALA A 55 -0.83 -2.55 -16.31
C ALA A 55 -1.40 -3.96 -16.05
N ARG A 56 -1.99 -4.21 -14.87
CA ARG A 56 -2.68 -5.48 -14.57
C ARG A 56 -4.00 -5.59 -15.34
N SER A 57 -4.80 -4.52 -15.33
CA SER A 57 -6.10 -4.46 -16.02
C SER A 57 -5.94 -4.59 -17.53
N TRP A 58 -4.92 -3.95 -18.11
CA TRP A 58 -4.59 -4.06 -19.53
C TRP A 58 -4.25 -5.50 -19.94
N ARG A 59 -3.38 -6.17 -19.17
CA ARG A 59 -3.03 -7.59 -19.40
C ARG A 59 -4.25 -8.50 -19.25
N ARG A 60 -5.15 -8.20 -18.31
CA ARG A 60 -6.39 -8.96 -18.12
C ARG A 60 -7.33 -8.76 -19.32
N GLY A 61 -7.52 -7.52 -19.78
CA GLY A 61 -8.38 -7.18 -20.90
C GLY A 61 -7.91 -7.83 -22.20
N GLN A 62 -6.60 -7.87 -22.46
CA GLN A 62 -6.03 -8.59 -23.60
C GLN A 62 -6.37 -10.08 -23.59
N ARG A 63 -6.27 -10.75 -22.43
CA ARG A 63 -6.59 -12.18 -22.32
C ARG A 63 -8.09 -12.47 -22.43
N ALA A 64 -8.92 -11.55 -21.94
CA ALA A 64 -10.37 -11.71 -21.92
C ALA A 64 -11.07 -11.12 -23.15
N VAL A 65 -10.31 -10.51 -24.08
CA VAL A 65 -10.84 -9.75 -25.22
C VAL A 65 -11.92 -8.75 -24.78
N SER A 66 -11.68 -8.07 -23.65
CA SER A 66 -12.63 -7.14 -23.06
C SER A 66 -12.11 -5.70 -23.16
N PRO A 67 -12.92 -4.73 -23.60
CA PRO A 67 -12.51 -3.34 -23.70
C PRO A 67 -12.20 -2.74 -22.32
N LEU A 68 -11.26 -1.80 -22.28
CA LEU A 68 -10.90 -1.02 -21.11
C LEU A 68 -11.16 0.46 -21.41
N SER A 69 -11.79 1.17 -20.47
CA SER A 69 -11.99 2.63 -20.55
C SER A 69 -11.23 3.32 -19.42
N LEU A 70 -10.72 4.52 -19.69
CA LEU A 70 -10.03 5.36 -18.72
C LEU A 70 -10.62 6.77 -18.78
N LEU A 71 -10.91 7.34 -17.61
CA LEU A 71 -11.33 8.73 -17.44
C LEU A 71 -10.24 9.48 -16.67
N MET A 72 -9.83 10.63 -17.19
CA MET A 72 -8.95 11.57 -16.51
C MET A 72 -9.72 12.86 -16.28
N ILE A 73 -9.62 13.39 -15.06
CA ILE A 73 -10.26 14.63 -14.64
C ILE A 73 -9.16 15.51 -14.08
N ASP A 74 -9.14 16.77 -14.48
CA ASP A 74 -8.25 17.80 -13.94
C ASP A 74 -9.08 18.93 -13.32
N LEU A 75 -8.51 19.65 -12.36
CA LEU A 75 -9.17 20.78 -11.72
C LEU A 75 -8.77 22.08 -12.43
N ASP A 76 -9.71 22.71 -13.12
CA ASP A 76 -9.48 23.98 -13.78
C ASP A 76 -9.08 25.08 -12.78
N ASN A 77 -8.14 25.94 -13.19
CA ASN A 77 -7.67 27.10 -12.40
C ASN A 77 -7.14 26.75 -10.99
N PHE A 78 -6.66 25.53 -10.77
CA PHE A 78 -6.14 25.10 -9.47
C PHE A 78 -4.95 25.93 -8.97
N LYS A 79 -4.07 26.39 -9.88
CA LYS A 79 -2.88 27.18 -9.55
C LYS A 79 -3.24 28.58 -9.00
N PRO A 80 -4.03 29.43 -9.69
CA PRO A 80 -4.49 30.71 -9.13
C PRO A 80 -5.23 30.57 -7.79
N PHE A 81 -6.00 29.51 -7.60
CA PHE A 81 -6.65 29.22 -6.32
C PHE A 81 -5.61 29.00 -5.21
N ASN A 82 -4.66 28.08 -5.40
CA ASN A 82 -3.60 27.83 -4.42
C ASN A 82 -2.71 29.06 -4.16
N ASP A 83 -2.47 29.89 -5.17
CA ASP A 83 -1.69 31.12 -5.07
C ASP A 83 -2.43 32.20 -4.26
N SER A 84 -3.78 32.25 -4.35
CA SER A 84 -4.63 33.24 -3.66
C SER A 84 -4.94 32.88 -2.21
N TYR A 85 -5.06 31.59 -1.90
CA TYR A 85 -5.42 31.09 -0.56
C TYR A 85 -4.23 30.53 0.23
N GLY A 86 -3.03 30.49 -0.36
CA GLY A 86 -1.80 30.08 0.30
C GLY A 86 -1.76 28.58 0.59
N CYS A 87 -1.34 27.77 -0.39
CA CYS A 87 -1.00 26.37 -0.14
C CYS A 87 0.45 26.22 0.36
N HIS A 88 0.67 25.55 1.49
CA HIS A 88 2.01 25.25 2.02
C HIS A 88 2.77 24.16 1.25
N LEU A 89 2.24 23.68 0.11
CA LEU A 89 2.89 22.65 -0.70
C LEU A 89 3.16 23.15 -2.13
N PRO A 90 4.41 23.03 -2.63
CA PRO A 90 4.75 23.48 -3.97
C PRO A 90 4.05 22.62 -5.02
N VAL A 91 3.14 23.23 -5.77
CA VAL A 91 2.60 22.65 -7.00
C VAL A 91 3.71 22.70 -8.06
N LYS A 92 4.38 21.58 -8.33
CA LYS A 92 5.32 21.49 -9.45
C LYS A 92 4.54 21.38 -10.76
N SER A 93 4.78 22.36 -11.63
CA SER A 93 4.42 22.39 -13.06
C SER A 93 5.05 21.25 -13.84
#